data_AF-A0AAN4RQT2-F1
#
_entry.id   AF-A0AAN4RQT2-F1
#
_cell.length_a   1.000
_cell.length_b   1.000
_cell.length_c   1.000
_cell.angle_alpha   90.00
_cell.angle_beta   90.00
_cell.angle_gamma   90.00
#
_symmetry.space_group_name_H-M   'P 1'
#
loop_
_entity.id
_entity.type
_entity.pdbx_description
1 polymer ?
#
loop_
_entity_poly.entity_id
_entity_poly.type
_entity_poly.pdbx_seq_one_letter_code
_entity_poly.pdbx_strand_id
1 'polypeptide(L)' 'MKRNKHSKEFKLQVIKEAIETGNKAKVAREIAIFRDLIKKKKPHLLTNLK' A
#
# COMPACT_ATOMS: atom_id res chain seq x y z
N MET A 1 10.44 15.56 3.24
CA MET A 1 9.47 14.81 2.40
C MET A 1 8.10 15.43 2.59
N LYS A 2 7.48 16.00 1.55
CA LYS A 2 6.11 16.53 1.64
C LYS A 2 5.14 15.35 1.71
N ARG A 3 4.19 15.39 2.66
CA ARG A 3 3.21 14.31 2.85
C ARG A 3 2.13 14.42 1.76
N ASN A 4 2.29 13.66 0.68
CA ASN A 4 1.30 13.63 -0.40
C ASN A 4 0.08 12.80 0.01
N LYS A 5 -1.11 13.33 -0.23
CA LYS A 5 -2.38 12.65 0.05
C LYS A 5 -2.71 11.75 -1.14
N HIS A 6 -2.34 10.48 -1.08
CA HIS A 6 -2.67 9.53 -2.15
C HIS A 6 -4.16 9.13 -2.13
N SER A 7 -4.71 8.86 -3.32
CA SER A 7 -6.07 8.33 -3.52
C SER A 7 -6.27 6.98 -2.83
N LYS A 8 -7.53 6.57 -2.64
CA LYS A 8 -7.89 5.26 -2.06
C LYS A 8 -7.47 4.13 -2.98
N GLU A 9 -7.75 4.24 -4.28
CA GLU A 9 -7.43 3.23 -5.30
C GLU A 9 -5.94 2.96 -5.39
N PHE A 10 -5.13 4.02 -5.44
CA PHE A 10 -3.68 3.91 -5.42
C PHE A 10 -3.17 3.12 -4.21
N LYS A 11 -3.71 3.40 -3.01
CA LYS A 11 -3.32 2.65 -1.80
C LYS A 11 -3.70 1.18 -1.88
N LEU A 12 -4.84 0.85 -2.48
CA LEU A 12 -5.28 -0.53 -2.67
C LEU A 12 -4.34 -1.27 -3.63
N GLN A 13 -3.99 -0.66 -4.75
CA GLN A 13 -3.06 -1.23 -5.73
C GLN A 13 -1.70 -1.56 -5.10
N VAL A 14 -1.11 -0.59 -4.40
CA VAL A 14 0.16 -0.76 -3.68
C VAL A 14 0.08 -1.89 -2.64
N ILE A 15 -1.04 -1.98 -1.90
CA ILE A 15 -1.22 -3.03 -0.90
C ILE A 15 -1.33 -4.41 -1.57
N LYS A 16 -2.06 -4.51 -2.68
CA LYS A 16 -2.20 -5.76 -3.45
C LYS A 16 -0.85 -6.24 -3.95
N GLU A 17 -0.08 -5.37 -4.59
CA GLU A 17 1.26 -5.67 -5.11
C GLU A 17 2.24 -6.07 -3.98
N ALA A 18 2.15 -5.40 -2.83
CA ALA A 18 2.96 -5.75 -1.67
C ALA A 18 2.59 -7.09 -1.02
N ILE A 19 1.34 -7.54 -1.18
CA ILE A 19 0.90 -8.87 -0.75
C ILE A 19 1.38 -9.93 -1.74
N GLU A 20 1.21 -9.70 -3.05
CA GLU A 20 1.63 -10.62 -4.13
C GLU A 20 3.15 -10.83 -4.12
N THR A 21 3.92 -9.76 -3.93
CA THR A 21 5.39 -9.82 -3.89
C THR A 21 5.91 -10.37 -2.55
N GLY A 22 5.09 -10.40 -1.49
CA GLY A 22 5.51 -10.74 -0.13
C GLY A 22 6.49 -9.75 0.52
N ASN A 23 6.99 -8.75 -0.21
CA ASN A 23 8.02 -7.82 0.24
C ASN A 23 7.56 -6.35 0.18
N LYS A 24 6.98 -5.89 1.29
CA LYS A 24 6.46 -4.51 1.46
C LYS A 24 7.53 -3.44 1.37
N ALA A 25 8.77 -3.74 1.77
CA ALA A 25 9.85 -2.76 1.76
C ALA A 25 10.41 -2.53 0.35
N LYS A 26 10.33 -3.53 -0.53
CA LYS A 26 10.68 -3.39 -1.94
C LYS A 26 9.67 -2.49 -2.67
N VAL A 27 8.39 -2.82 -2.60
CA VAL A 27 7.30 -2.06 -3.25
C VAL A 27 7.25 -0.61 -2.75
N ALA A 28 7.45 -0.38 -1.45
CA ALA A 28 7.50 0.99 -0.92
C ALA A 28 8.63 1.84 -1.51
N ARG A 29 9.80 1.22 -1.78
CA ARG A 29 10.95 1.90 -2.38
C ARG A 29 10.73 2.21 -3.85
N GLU A 30 10.21 1.25 -4.60
CA GLU A 30 9.93 1.40 -6.04
C GLU A 30 8.91 2.52 -6.29
N ILE A 31 7.90 2.63 -5.43
CA ILE A 31 6.82 3.61 -5.56
C ILE A 31 7.15 4.92 -4.81
N ALA A 32 8.33 5.03 -4.21
CA ALA A 32 8.80 6.19 -3.42
C ALA A 32 7.82 6.63 -2.33
N ILE A 33 7.15 5.67 -1.68
CA ILE A 33 6.17 5.90 -0.61
C ILE A 33 6.69 5.42 0.75
N PHE A 34 6.15 6.01 1.81
CA PHE A 34 6.48 5.58 3.17
C PHE A 34 5.97 4.17 3.43
N ARG A 35 6.82 3.29 3.97
CA ARG A 35 6.48 1.90 4.29
C ARG A 35 5.25 1.78 5.20
N ASP A 36 5.05 2.77 6.08
CA ASP A 36 3.92 2.80 7.01
C ASP A 36 2.56 2.99 6.33
N LEU A 37 2.52 3.52 5.10
CA LEU A 37 1.29 3.56 4.29
C LEU A 37 0.80 2.16 3.92
N ILE A 38 1.73 1.23 3.67
CA ILE A 38 1.45 -0.18 3.34
C ILE A 38 1.18 -1.00 4.62
N LYS A 39 1.76 -0.58 5.75
CA LYS A 39 1.72 -1.28 7.03
C LYS A 39 0.34 -1.21 7.73
N LYS A 40 -0.48 -0.20 7.41
CA LYS A 40 -1.87 -0.16 7.86
C LYS A 40 -2.64 -1.31 7.18
N LYS A 41 -2.63 -2.50 7.81
CA LYS A 41 -3.70 -3.48 7.65
C LYS A 41 -4.99 -2.73 7.98
N LYS A 42 -5.67 -2.25 6.95
CA LYS A 42 -7.06 -1.85 7.02
C LYS A 42 -7.84 -3.08 6.61
N PRO A 43 -8.15 -4.00 7.55
CA PRO A 43 -8.86 -5.23 7.19
C PRO A 43 -10.15 -4.93 6.41
N HIS A 44 -10.84 -3.83 6.75
CA HIS A 44 -12.02 -3.32 6.04
C HIS A 44 -11.81 -2.88 4.58
N LEU A 45 -10.56 -2.63 4.16
CA LEU A 45 -10.25 -2.33 2.75
C LEU A 45 -9.98 -3.60 1.94
N LEU A 46 -9.68 -4.72 2.60
CA LEU A 46 -9.46 -6.03 1.99
C LEU A 46 -10.73 -6.89 1.98
N THR A 47 -11.72 -6.58 2.83
CA THR A 47 -13.00 -7.30 2.90
C THR A 47 -13.85 -7.16 1.64
N ASN A 48 -13.62 -6.13 0.82
CA ASN A 48 -14.38 -5.86 -0.40
C ASN A 48 -13.66 -6.31 -1.68
N LEU A 49 -12.56 -7.06 -1.57
CA LEU A 49 -11.82 -7.62 -2.71
C LEU A 49 -12.29 -9.04 -3.10
N LYS A 50 -13.52 -9.40 -2.71
CA LYS A 50 -14.13 -10.70 -2.98
C LYS A 50 -14.87 -10.70 -4.31
#